data_AF-A0A0U1DSE7-F1
#
_entry.id   AF-A0A0U1DSE7-F1
#
_cell.length_a   1.000
_cell.length_b   1.000
_cell.length_c   1.000
_cell.angle_alpha   90.00
_cell.angle_beta   90.00
_cell.angle_gamma   90.00
#
_symmetry.space_group_name_H-M   'P 1'
#
loop_
_entity.id
_entity.type
_entity.pdbx_description
1 polymer ?
#
loop_
_entity_poly.entity_id
_entity_poly.type
_entity_poly.pdbx_seq_one_letter_code
_entity_poly.pdbx_strand_id
1 'polypeptide(L)'
;MFAGLADSTLSRDDGYRFMVLGRAIERVDMTVRLLLSRVGDSGSSPAWVTLLRSAGAHDTYLRTYRGALDAGRVVEFMLLDRLFPRSIFYSLRLAEHSLDELLNRPHSRLGATAEAQRLLGRARSELEFLQPGALLESLDGRLAGLQKTCRDVGEALALQYFHSAPWVAWTDAGHGEGVVIEEGEV
;
A
#
# COMPACT_ATOMS: atom_id res chain seq x y z
N MET A 1 2.76 1.04 20.16
CA MET A 1 3.62 2.10 20.74
C MET A 1 4.40 2.85 19.65
N PHE A 2 5.16 2.17 18.79
CA PHE A 2 5.95 2.81 17.72
C PHE A 2 5.17 3.70 16.75
N ALA A 3 4.01 3.24 16.23
CA ALA A 3 3.25 4.02 15.25
C ALA A 3 2.77 5.39 15.79
N GLY A 4 2.41 5.47 17.07
CA GLY A 4 1.96 6.72 17.70
C GLY A 4 3.10 7.69 18.01
N LEU A 5 4.25 7.16 18.43
CA LEU A 5 5.46 7.97 18.62
C LEU A 5 5.99 8.50 17.29
N ALA A 6 6.07 7.64 16.27
CA ALA A 6 6.48 8.04 14.93
C ALA A 6 5.58 9.14 14.36
N ASP A 7 4.27 9.08 14.62
CA ASP A 7 3.34 10.10 14.16
C ASP A 7 3.46 11.43 14.93
N SER A 8 3.84 11.40 16.21
CA SER A 8 3.92 12.60 17.04
C SER A 8 5.30 13.28 17.04
N THR A 9 6.39 12.57 16.74
CA THR A 9 7.76 13.12 16.90
C THR A 9 8.58 13.20 15.63
N LEU A 10 8.23 12.47 14.56
CA LEU A 10 9.00 12.56 13.30
C LEU A 10 8.63 13.83 12.55
N SER A 11 9.68 14.49 12.02
CA SER A 11 9.56 15.55 11.04
C SER A 11 8.72 15.07 9.85
N ARG A 12 7.83 15.92 9.34
CA ARG A 12 6.96 15.60 8.19
C ARG A 12 7.70 15.78 6.86
N ASP A 13 8.87 15.18 6.79
CA ASP A 13 9.74 15.16 5.62
C ASP A 13 9.48 13.93 4.74
N ASP A 14 10.32 13.74 3.73
CA ASP A 14 10.19 12.64 2.79
C ASP A 14 10.35 11.27 3.45
N GLY A 15 11.16 11.15 4.51
CA GLY A 15 11.30 9.91 5.27
C GLY A 15 9.98 9.52 5.94
N TYR A 16 9.28 10.49 6.54
CA TYR A 16 7.94 10.26 7.06
C TYR A 16 6.95 9.86 5.96
N ARG A 17 6.97 10.53 4.81
CA ARG A 17 6.07 10.25 3.68
C ARG A 17 6.29 8.85 3.09
N PHE A 18 7.54 8.42 2.91
CA PHE A 18 7.85 7.05 2.48
C PHE A 18 7.35 6.01 3.49
N MET A 19 7.53 6.26 4.79
CA MET A 19 7.02 5.37 5.83
C MET A 19 5.49 5.27 5.79
N VAL A 20 4.77 6.38 5.59
CA VAL A 20 3.29 6.36 5.49
C VAL A 20 2.85 5.63 4.22
N LEU A 21 3.47 5.92 3.08
CA LEU A 21 3.22 5.27 1.80
C LEU A 21 3.41 3.74 1.89
N GLY A 22 4.58 3.29 2.36
CA GLY A 22 4.87 1.86 2.51
C GLY A 22 3.90 1.16 3.46
N ARG A 23 3.57 1.80 4.59
CA ARG A 23 2.58 1.27 5.55
C ARG A 23 1.19 1.17 4.95
N ALA A 24 0.80 2.12 4.11
CA ALA A 24 -0.50 2.12 3.45
C ALA A 24 -0.59 0.98 2.42
N ILE A 25 0.46 0.77 1.61
CA ILE A 25 0.55 -0.34 0.65
C ILE A 25 0.53 -1.69 1.35
N GLU A 26 1.34 -1.88 2.40
CA GLU A 26 1.37 -3.13 3.17
C GLU A 26 0.00 -3.45 3.79
N ARG A 27 -0.69 -2.41 4.28
CA ARG A 27 -2.04 -2.56 4.83
C ARG A 27 -3.04 -3.04 3.77
N VAL A 28 -2.95 -2.57 2.53
CA VAL A 28 -3.76 -3.10 1.43
C VAL A 28 -3.46 -4.58 1.22
N ASP A 29 -2.19 -4.97 1.09
CA ASP A 29 -1.79 -6.38 0.88
C ASP A 29 -2.29 -7.29 2.01
N MET A 30 -2.10 -6.88 3.27
CA MET A 30 -2.56 -7.64 4.43
C MET A 30 -4.09 -7.78 4.48
N THR A 31 -4.84 -6.70 4.22
CA THR A 31 -6.31 -6.75 4.21
C THR A 31 -6.81 -7.65 3.06
N VAL A 32 -6.16 -7.59 1.90
CA VAL A 32 -6.45 -8.48 0.76
C VAL A 32 -6.23 -9.95 1.16
N ARG A 33 -5.10 -10.29 1.81
CA ARG A 33 -4.84 -11.67 2.29
C ARG A 33 -5.89 -12.14 3.31
N LEU A 34 -6.29 -11.26 4.23
CA LEU A 34 -7.33 -11.58 5.20
C LEU A 34 -8.65 -11.91 4.50
N LEU A 35 -9.08 -11.10 3.52
CA LEU A 35 -10.30 -11.36 2.76
C LEU A 35 -10.20 -12.63 1.90
N LEU A 36 -9.10 -12.83 1.17
CA LEU A 36 -8.86 -14.04 0.39
C LEU A 36 -8.96 -15.31 1.23
N SER A 37 -8.48 -15.28 2.48
CA SER A 37 -8.55 -16.43 3.38
C SER A 37 -9.97 -16.83 3.81
N ARG A 38 -10.98 -15.99 3.53
CA ARG A 38 -12.41 -16.23 3.78
C ARG A 38 -13.22 -16.43 2.49
N VAL A 39 -12.61 -16.29 1.32
CA VAL A 39 -13.32 -16.53 0.05
C VAL A 39 -13.78 -17.99 0.01
N GLY A 40 -15.07 -18.20 -0.20
CA GLY A 40 -15.70 -19.54 -0.19
C GLY A 40 -16.33 -19.93 1.16
N ASP A 41 -16.08 -19.19 2.23
CA ASP A 41 -16.81 -19.39 3.50
C ASP A 41 -18.29 -19.04 3.34
N SER A 42 -19.16 -19.70 4.10
CA SER A 42 -20.58 -19.38 4.10
C SER A 42 -20.83 -17.95 4.61
N GLY A 43 -21.90 -17.32 4.10
CA GLY A 43 -22.24 -15.94 4.46
C GLY A 43 -22.50 -15.73 5.96
N SER A 44 -22.94 -16.78 6.65
CA SER A 44 -23.20 -16.80 8.09
C SER A 44 -22.04 -17.38 8.92
N SER A 45 -20.88 -17.62 8.31
CA SER A 45 -19.73 -18.22 9.00
C SER A 45 -19.24 -17.31 10.14
N PRO A 46 -18.96 -17.85 11.34
CA PRO A 46 -18.35 -17.08 12.41
C PRO A 46 -16.93 -16.60 12.06
N ALA A 47 -16.30 -17.14 11.01
CA ALA A 47 -15.00 -16.72 10.53
C ALA A 47 -14.95 -15.24 10.11
N TRP A 48 -16.08 -14.65 9.71
CA TRP A 48 -16.19 -13.21 9.42
C TRP A 48 -15.98 -12.35 10.67
N VAL A 49 -16.45 -12.80 11.85
CA VAL A 49 -16.16 -12.13 13.13
C VAL A 49 -14.68 -12.20 13.46
N THR A 50 -14.06 -13.36 13.24
CA THR A 50 -12.61 -13.54 13.44
C THR A 50 -11.82 -12.62 12.52
N LEU A 51 -12.18 -12.52 11.24
CA LEU A 51 -11.56 -11.58 10.30
C LEU A 51 -11.68 -10.14 10.82
N LEU A 52 -12.87 -9.72 11.23
CA LEU A 52 -13.08 -8.38 11.77
C LEU A 52 -12.23 -8.13 13.02
N ARG A 53 -12.05 -9.12 13.89
CA ARG A 53 -11.18 -8.99 15.08
C ARG A 53 -9.70 -8.91 14.70
N SER A 54 -9.22 -9.75 13.78
CA SER A 54 -7.85 -9.69 13.26
C SER A 54 -7.55 -8.35 12.59
N ALA A 55 -8.52 -7.84 11.83
CA ALA A 55 -8.47 -6.51 11.24
C ALA A 55 -8.91 -5.40 12.21
N GLY A 56 -9.03 -5.67 13.54
CA GLY A 56 -9.57 -4.78 14.58
C GLY A 56 -10.60 -3.78 14.08
N ALA A 57 -11.52 -4.31 13.29
CA ALA A 57 -12.64 -3.71 12.61
C ALA A 57 -13.94 -3.99 13.35
N HIS A 58 -13.95 -4.99 14.25
CA HIS A 58 -15.16 -5.52 14.87
C HIS A 58 -16.07 -4.45 15.49
N ASP A 59 -15.55 -3.62 16.39
CA ASP A 59 -16.35 -2.60 17.06
C ASP A 59 -16.84 -1.51 16.10
N THR A 60 -15.99 -1.10 15.14
CA THR A 60 -16.35 -0.11 14.13
C THR A 60 -17.43 -0.65 13.19
N TYR A 61 -17.30 -1.91 12.75
CA TYR A 61 -18.30 -2.59 11.95
C TYR A 61 -19.65 -2.66 12.67
N LEU A 62 -19.66 -3.09 13.95
CA LEU A 62 -20.90 -3.17 14.73
C LEU A 62 -21.57 -1.81 14.90
N ARG A 63 -20.79 -0.72 15.07
CA ARG A 63 -21.31 0.65 15.12
C ARG A 63 -21.93 1.07 13.79
N THR A 64 -21.29 0.76 12.67
CA THR A 64 -21.77 1.13 11.33
C THR A 64 -23.00 0.33 10.90
N TYR A 65 -23.01 -0.98 11.13
CA TYR A 65 -24.05 -1.90 10.62
C TYR A 65 -25.04 -2.39 11.68
N ARG A 66 -25.04 -1.78 12.88
CA ARG A 66 -25.99 -2.03 13.99
C ARG A 66 -26.10 -3.52 14.39
N GLY A 67 -24.97 -4.23 14.39
CA GLY A 67 -24.91 -5.61 14.87
C GLY A 67 -25.29 -6.70 13.88
N ALA A 68 -25.73 -6.36 12.66
CA ALA A 68 -26.02 -7.36 11.64
C ALA A 68 -24.72 -7.93 11.04
N LEU A 69 -24.45 -9.22 11.28
CA LEU A 69 -23.34 -9.93 10.65
C LEU A 69 -23.81 -10.49 9.30
N ASP A 70 -23.22 -9.97 8.22
CA ASP A 70 -23.44 -10.43 6.86
C ASP A 70 -22.12 -10.36 6.10
N ALA A 71 -21.73 -11.45 5.43
CA ALA A 71 -20.46 -11.52 4.72
C ALA A 71 -20.31 -10.43 3.66
N GLY A 72 -21.40 -10.14 2.91
CA GLY A 72 -21.41 -9.10 1.89
C GLY A 72 -21.07 -7.74 2.47
N ARG A 73 -21.73 -7.37 3.58
CA ARG A 73 -21.46 -6.12 4.32
C ARG A 73 -20.06 -6.08 4.92
N VAL A 74 -19.53 -7.18 5.42
CA VAL A 74 -18.15 -7.25 5.93
C VAL A 74 -17.15 -7.00 4.80
N VAL A 75 -17.35 -7.63 3.65
CA VAL A 75 -16.51 -7.44 2.47
C VAL A 75 -16.59 -5.99 1.98
N GLU A 76 -17.80 -5.44 1.85
CA GLU A 76 -18.04 -4.04 1.47
C GLU A 76 -17.35 -3.07 2.43
N PHE A 77 -17.50 -3.27 3.73
CA PHE A 77 -16.83 -2.46 4.76
C PHE A 77 -15.30 -2.52 4.64
N MET A 78 -14.73 -3.71 4.50
CA MET A 78 -13.28 -3.89 4.42
C MET A 78 -12.69 -3.41 3.09
N LEU A 79 -13.46 -3.38 2.01
CA LEU A 79 -13.01 -2.87 0.71
C LEU A 79 -13.19 -1.36 0.58
N LEU A 80 -14.37 -0.83 0.92
CA LEU A 80 -14.83 0.47 0.43
C LEU A 80 -15.00 1.55 1.51
N ASP A 81 -15.01 1.20 2.80
CA ASP A 81 -15.27 2.19 3.85
C ASP A 81 -14.26 3.33 3.80
N ARG A 82 -14.74 4.58 3.67
CA ARG A 82 -13.87 5.74 3.45
C ARG A 82 -13.26 6.30 4.74
N LEU A 83 -13.69 5.82 5.90
CA LEU A 83 -13.31 6.34 7.22
C LEU A 83 -12.48 5.34 8.01
N PHE A 84 -12.62 4.04 7.73
CA PHE A 84 -11.90 2.99 8.43
C PHE A 84 -10.47 2.86 7.91
N PRO A 85 -9.43 3.12 8.73
CA PRO A 85 -8.06 3.21 8.23
C PRO A 85 -7.50 1.92 7.62
N ARG A 86 -8.11 0.77 7.92
CA ARG A 86 -7.74 -0.55 7.39
C ARG A 86 -8.61 -1.03 6.23
N SER A 87 -9.60 -0.26 5.81
CA SER A 87 -10.23 -0.54 4.53
C SER A 87 -9.20 -0.36 3.41
N ILE A 88 -9.38 -1.13 2.33
CA ILE A 88 -8.50 -1.05 1.17
C ILE A 88 -8.61 0.33 0.53
N PHE A 89 -9.83 0.85 0.35
CA PHE A 89 -10.06 2.16 -0.25
C PHE A 89 -9.41 3.30 0.53
N TYR A 90 -9.53 3.33 1.86
CA TYR A 90 -8.86 4.33 2.68
C TYR A 90 -7.34 4.25 2.50
N SER A 91 -6.79 3.03 2.55
CA SER A 91 -5.35 2.80 2.46
C SER A 91 -4.78 3.20 1.10
N LEU A 92 -5.50 2.93 0.01
CA LEU A 92 -5.13 3.39 -1.33
C LEU A 92 -5.13 4.91 -1.44
N ARG A 93 -6.14 5.60 -0.88
CA ARG A 93 -6.16 7.08 -0.86
C ARG A 93 -4.99 7.66 -0.06
N LEU A 94 -4.66 7.04 1.07
CA LEU A 94 -3.53 7.46 1.88
C LEU A 94 -2.20 7.27 1.13
N ALA A 95 -2.03 6.14 0.44
CA ALA A 95 -0.86 5.87 -0.39
C ALA A 95 -0.73 6.90 -1.52
N GLU A 96 -1.82 7.15 -2.26
CA GLU A 96 -1.85 8.13 -3.35
C GLU A 96 -1.50 9.54 -2.85
N HIS A 97 -2.08 9.97 -1.72
CA HIS A 97 -1.78 11.27 -1.13
C HIS A 97 -0.31 11.39 -0.72
N SER A 98 0.25 10.40 -0.01
CA SER A 98 1.66 10.44 0.40
C SER A 98 2.62 10.40 -0.78
N LEU A 99 2.25 9.71 -1.87
CA LEU A 99 3.03 9.71 -3.11
C LEU A 99 2.98 11.06 -3.82
N ASP A 100 1.82 11.70 -3.89
CA ASP A 100 1.66 13.04 -4.46
C ASP A 100 2.50 14.09 -3.71
N GLU A 101 2.53 14.00 -2.38
CA GLU A 101 3.39 14.87 -1.56
C GLU A 101 4.89 14.68 -1.84
N LEU A 102 5.33 13.44 -2.09
CA LEU A 102 6.72 13.14 -2.50
C LEU A 102 7.03 13.66 -3.90
N LEU A 103 6.01 13.77 -4.75
CA LEU A 103 6.10 14.17 -6.15
C LEU A 103 6.13 15.68 -6.39
N ASN A 104 5.64 16.49 -5.44
CA ASN A 104 5.56 17.96 -5.53
C ASN A 104 6.93 18.67 -5.49
N ARG A 105 7.92 18.17 -6.23
CA ARG A 105 9.22 18.82 -6.49
C ARG A 105 9.21 19.49 -7.86
N PRO A 106 9.73 20.73 -7.99
CA PRO A 106 9.62 21.54 -9.21
C PRO A 106 10.35 21.04 -10.47
N HIS A 107 10.93 19.83 -10.48
CA HIS A 107 11.82 19.37 -11.57
C HIS A 107 11.50 17.99 -12.18
N SER A 108 10.41 17.32 -11.82
CA SER A 108 10.07 16.02 -12.45
C SER A 108 9.18 16.22 -13.68
N ARG A 109 9.77 16.20 -14.89
CA ARG A 109 9.05 16.40 -16.18
C ARG A 109 8.71 15.09 -16.90
N LEU A 110 8.43 14.02 -16.14
CA LEU A 110 8.08 12.63 -16.51
C LEU A 110 9.23 11.62 -16.36
N GLY A 111 8.93 10.53 -15.64
CA GLY A 111 9.77 9.36 -15.39
C GLY A 111 9.26 8.56 -14.18
N ALA A 112 9.20 7.22 -14.32
CA ALA A 112 8.88 6.13 -13.36
C ALA A 112 7.82 6.35 -12.24
N THR A 113 7.86 7.45 -11.50
CA THR A 113 6.82 7.84 -10.51
C THR A 113 5.42 7.92 -11.10
N ALA A 114 5.33 8.31 -12.37
CA ALA A 114 4.08 8.29 -13.11
C ALA A 114 3.47 6.89 -13.09
N GLU A 115 4.27 5.82 -13.06
CA GLU A 115 3.78 4.45 -13.02
C GLU A 115 3.20 4.09 -11.64
N ALA A 116 3.93 4.34 -10.54
CA ALA A 116 3.40 4.11 -9.19
C ALA A 116 2.10 4.90 -8.94
N GLN A 117 2.07 6.17 -9.36
CA GLN A 117 0.90 7.03 -9.28
C GLN A 117 -0.26 6.51 -10.14
N ARG A 118 0.02 6.11 -11.39
CA ARG A 118 -0.98 5.53 -12.30
C ARG A 118 -1.56 4.23 -11.77
N LEU A 119 -0.72 3.34 -11.20
CA LEU A 119 -1.15 2.06 -10.62
C LEU A 119 -2.06 2.26 -9.41
N LEU A 120 -1.67 3.13 -8.46
CA LEU A 120 -2.48 3.48 -7.30
C LEU A 120 -3.80 4.15 -7.70
N GLY A 121 -3.73 5.16 -8.57
CA GLY A 121 -4.89 5.89 -9.06
C GLY A 121 -5.88 4.98 -9.79
N ARG A 122 -5.38 4.02 -10.60
CA ARG A 122 -6.21 2.99 -11.25
C ARG A 122 -6.91 2.12 -10.23
N ALA A 123 -6.18 1.47 -9.31
CA ALA A 123 -6.78 0.57 -8.32
C ALA A 123 -7.81 1.27 -7.42
N ARG A 124 -7.52 2.50 -7.00
CA ARG A 124 -8.44 3.33 -6.21
C ARG A 124 -9.70 3.68 -7.01
N SER A 125 -9.55 4.04 -8.28
CA SER A 125 -10.69 4.39 -9.16
C SER A 125 -11.56 3.19 -9.50
N GLU A 126 -10.96 2.02 -9.74
CA GLU A 126 -11.68 0.77 -9.93
C GLU A 126 -12.56 0.43 -8.72
N LEU A 127 -12.12 0.77 -7.50
CA LEU A 127 -12.93 0.60 -6.30
C LEU A 127 -13.97 1.71 -6.10
N GLU A 128 -13.66 2.96 -6.46
CA GLU A 128 -14.61 4.07 -6.31
C GLU A 128 -15.82 3.95 -7.25
N PHE A 129 -15.59 3.50 -8.47
CA PHE A 129 -16.61 3.44 -9.52
C PHE A 129 -17.15 2.02 -9.74
N LEU A 130 -17.07 1.17 -8.71
CA LEU A 130 -17.65 -0.17 -8.71
C LEU A 130 -19.17 -0.11 -8.82
N GLN A 131 -19.74 -0.92 -9.71
CA GLN A 131 -21.19 -1.03 -9.81
C GLN A 131 -21.76 -1.71 -8.55
N PRO A 132 -22.90 -1.21 -8.01
CA PRO A 132 -23.61 -1.89 -6.94
C PRO A 132 -23.94 -3.34 -7.31
N GLY A 133 -23.65 -4.30 -6.42
CA GLY A 133 -23.87 -5.73 -6.66
C GLY A 133 -22.70 -6.48 -7.33
N ALA A 134 -21.86 -5.81 -8.12
CA ALA A 134 -20.71 -6.43 -8.79
C ALA A 134 -19.53 -6.72 -7.86
N LEU A 135 -19.59 -6.25 -6.60
CA LEU A 135 -18.50 -6.38 -5.64
C LEU A 135 -18.17 -7.84 -5.33
N LEU A 136 -19.20 -8.67 -5.12
CA LEU A 136 -19.05 -10.04 -4.64
C LEU A 136 -18.85 -11.05 -5.78
N GLU A 137 -19.41 -10.78 -6.96
CA GLU A 137 -19.37 -11.70 -8.11
C GLU A 137 -17.95 -11.93 -8.65
N SER A 138 -17.05 -10.96 -8.49
CA SER A 138 -15.66 -11.04 -8.97
C SER A 138 -14.64 -10.78 -7.84
N LEU A 139 -15.00 -11.13 -6.60
CA LEU A 139 -14.24 -10.74 -5.41
C LEU A 139 -12.81 -11.31 -5.43
N ASP A 140 -12.66 -12.59 -5.72
CA ASP A 140 -11.39 -13.31 -5.79
C ASP A 140 -10.42 -12.68 -6.80
N GLY A 141 -10.88 -12.45 -8.04
CA GLY A 141 -10.09 -11.83 -9.09
C GLY A 141 -9.72 -10.39 -8.75
N ARG A 142 -10.63 -9.64 -8.11
CA ARG A 142 -10.37 -8.26 -7.68
C ARG A 142 -9.32 -8.20 -6.56
N LEU A 143 -9.44 -9.08 -5.58
CA LEU A 143 -8.46 -9.19 -4.49
C LEU A 143 -7.09 -9.59 -5.05
N ALA A 144 -7.02 -10.56 -5.96
CA ALA A 144 -5.77 -10.94 -6.61
C ALA A 144 -5.15 -9.78 -7.43
N GLY A 145 -5.98 -9.00 -8.14
CA GLY A 145 -5.56 -7.82 -8.88
C GLY A 145 -5.01 -6.70 -8.00
N LEU A 146 -5.64 -6.46 -6.84
CA LEU A 146 -5.13 -5.53 -5.82
C LEU A 146 -3.78 -5.98 -5.27
N GLN A 147 -3.65 -7.28 -4.99
CA GLN A 147 -2.40 -7.86 -4.50
C GLN A 147 -1.26 -7.71 -5.52
N LYS A 148 -1.55 -7.92 -6.80
CA LYS A 148 -0.60 -7.65 -7.89
C LYS A 148 -0.23 -6.17 -7.93
N THR A 149 -1.22 -5.28 -7.82
CA THR A 149 -0.99 -3.83 -7.81
C THR A 149 -0.06 -3.40 -6.67
N CYS A 150 -0.22 -3.95 -5.45
CA CYS A 150 0.70 -3.65 -4.35
C CYS A 150 2.15 -4.02 -4.68
N ARG A 151 2.37 -5.18 -5.30
CA ARG A 151 3.72 -5.61 -5.73
C ARG A 151 4.28 -4.70 -6.82
N ASP A 152 3.50 -4.43 -7.86
CA ASP A 152 3.90 -3.59 -8.99
C ASP A 152 4.24 -2.15 -8.52
N VAL A 153 3.45 -1.59 -7.58
CA VAL A 153 3.74 -0.28 -6.97
C VAL A 153 5.02 -0.31 -6.16
N GLY A 154 5.25 -1.35 -5.36
CA GLY A 154 6.48 -1.51 -4.58
C GLY A 154 7.73 -1.56 -5.47
N GLU A 155 7.66 -2.29 -6.58
CA GLU A 155 8.73 -2.38 -7.57
C GLU A 155 8.98 -1.04 -8.27
N ALA A 156 7.92 -0.35 -8.70
CA ALA A 156 8.04 0.98 -9.32
C ALA A 156 8.67 2.00 -8.37
N LEU A 157 8.31 1.98 -7.08
CA LEU A 157 8.92 2.85 -6.06
C LEU A 157 10.38 2.48 -5.81
N ALA A 158 10.71 1.18 -5.76
CA ALA A 158 12.08 0.71 -5.58
C ALA A 158 13.01 1.17 -6.70
N LEU A 159 12.61 0.94 -7.95
CA LEU A 159 13.38 1.36 -9.12
C LEU A 159 13.65 2.87 -9.14
N GLN A 160 12.73 3.67 -8.61
CA GLN A 160 12.85 5.12 -8.68
C GLN A 160 13.63 5.72 -7.51
N TYR A 161 13.32 5.31 -6.28
CA TYR A 161 13.82 5.98 -5.08
C TYR A 161 14.92 5.20 -4.37
N PHE A 162 15.01 3.90 -4.61
CA PHE A 162 15.93 3.00 -3.93
C PHE A 162 16.88 2.36 -4.94
N HIS A 163 17.78 3.16 -5.49
CA HIS A 163 18.89 2.63 -6.28
C HIS A 163 19.92 2.01 -5.32
N SER A 164 20.39 0.79 -5.60
CA SER A 164 21.64 0.32 -4.99
C SER A 164 22.74 1.27 -5.43
N ALA A 165 23.24 2.10 -4.51
CA ALA A 165 24.47 2.81 -4.77
C ALA A 165 25.54 1.75 -5.08
N PRO A 166 26.28 1.85 -6.21
CA PRO A 166 27.42 0.96 -6.42
C PRO A 166 28.34 1.09 -5.21
N TRP A 167 28.84 -0.04 -4.73
CA TRP A 167 29.77 -0.06 -3.61
C TRP A 167 30.97 0.83 -3.95
N VAL A 168 31.10 1.95 -3.24
CA VAL A 168 32.29 2.79 -3.34
C VAL A 168 33.35 2.11 -2.50
N ALA A 169 34.23 1.36 -3.17
CA ALA A 169 35.53 1.03 -2.62
C ALA A 169 36.23 2.34 -2.30
N TRP A 170 36.37 2.69 -1.02
CA TRP A 170 37.37 3.68 -0.64
C TRP A 170 38.72 3.01 -0.78
N THR A 171 39.21 2.86 -2.02
CA THR A 171 40.61 2.56 -2.26
C THR A 171 41.35 3.90 -2.22
N ASP A 172 42.37 3.95 -1.37
CA ASP A 172 43.28 5.06 -1.09
C ASP A 172 42.80 6.23 -0.21
N ALA A 173 42.71 5.92 1.09
CA ALA A 173 43.14 6.86 2.13
C ALA A 173 44.63 6.65 2.51
N GLY A 174 45.50 6.39 1.52
CA GLY A 174 46.92 6.19 1.79
C GLY A 174 47.80 6.09 0.54
N HIS A 175 48.40 7.23 0.20
CA HIS A 175 49.59 7.46 -0.64
C HIS A 175 49.29 8.23 -1.93
N GLY A 176 49.89 9.41 -2.03
CA GLY A 176 49.95 10.12 -3.28
C GLY A 176 50.83 9.35 -4.26
N GLU A 177 50.26 8.97 -5.40
CA GLU A 177 50.82 9.07 -6.76
C GLU A 177 49.87 8.39 -7.76
N GLY A 178 49.50 9.13 -8.82
CA GLY A 178 49.02 8.56 -10.09
C GLY A 178 47.63 7.92 -10.12
N VAL A 179 46.61 8.68 -10.56
CA VAL A 179 45.33 8.10 -11.01
C VAL A 179 45.57 7.26 -12.27
N VAL A 180 45.39 5.95 -12.17
CA VAL A 180 45.25 5.04 -13.32
C VAL A 180 43.81 4.57 -13.37
N ILE A 181 43.12 4.93 -14.44
CA ILE A 181 41.78 4.43 -14.77
C ILE A 181 41.98 3.15 -15.57
N GLU A 182 41.66 2.00 -15.00
CA GLU A 182 41.50 0.75 -15.77
C GLU A 182 40.01 0.53 -16.04
N GLU A 183 39.65 0.52 -17.33
CA GLU A 183 38.37 0.04 -17.83
C GLU A 183 38.34 -1.49 -17.73
N GLY A 184 37.35 -2.03 -17.02
CA GLY A 184 37.07 -3.46 -16.95
C GLY A 184 35.76 -3.79 -17.66
N GLU A 185 35.87 -4.35 -18.86
CA GLU A 185 34.78 -5.01 -19.60
C GLU A 185 34.41 -6.39 -19.01
N VAL A 186 33.15 -6.75 -19.30
CA VAL A 186 32.41 -8.04 -19.19
C VAL A 186 31.78 -8.41 -17.85
#